data_AF-A0A411HHL6-F1
#
_entry.id   AF-A0A411HHL6-F1
#
_cell.length_a   1.000
_cell.length_b   1.000
_cell.length_c   1.000
_cell.angle_alpha   90.00
_cell.angle_beta   90.00
_cell.angle_gamma   90.00
#
_symmetry.space_group_name_H-M   'P 1'
#
loop_
_entity.id
_entity.type
_entity.pdbx_description
1 polymer ?
#
loop_
_entity_poly.entity_id
_entity_poly.type
_entity_poly.pdbx_seq_one_letter_code
_entity_poly.pdbx_strand_id
1 'polypeptide(L)'
;MLIHGHCHCGNISFCLEWRPDPVDIPANACGCSFCIKHSGVWTANPGGALKVTIKDSARVSRYAFGTRTAEFHVCMRCGIVPVVTSRIDERVYAVFNINTFEDFDTSLLRRAATNFDGEGTDSRLARRQSNWIGDVEFSAGEN
;
A
#
# COMPACT_ATOMS: atom_id res chain seq x y z
N MET A 1 -2.42 16.98 -2.14
CA MET A 1 -3.04 16.80 -0.81
C MET A 1 -2.19 15.87 0.02
N LEU A 2 -2.24 16.01 1.34
CA LEU A 2 -1.55 15.11 2.27
C LEU A 2 -2.57 14.13 2.86
N ILE A 3 -2.29 12.83 2.76
CA ILE A 3 -3.16 11.77 3.28
C ILE A 3 -2.38 11.02 4.35
N HIS A 4 -2.96 10.92 5.54
CA HIS A 4 -2.39 10.18 6.65
C HIS A 4 -3.10 8.85 6.83
N GLY A 5 -2.38 7.87 7.36
CA GLY A 5 -2.97 6.61 7.73
C GLY A 5 -2.09 5.79 8.65
N HIS A 6 -2.72 4.84 9.35
CA HIS A 6 -2.00 3.91 10.19
C HIS A 6 -2.73 2.58 10.39
N CYS A 7 -1.97 1.54 10.76
CA CYS A 7 -2.59 0.35 11.33
C CYS A 7 -3.31 0.72 12.64
N HIS A 8 -4.29 -0.08 13.06
CA HIS A 8 -5.11 0.23 14.25
C HIS A 8 -4.31 0.62 15.51
N CYS A 9 -3.14 0.01 15.75
CA CYS A 9 -2.33 0.28 16.94
C CYS A 9 -1.26 1.36 16.76
N GLY A 10 -1.16 1.96 15.57
CA GLY A 10 -0.18 3.01 15.24
C GLY A 10 1.27 2.56 15.07
N ASN A 11 1.56 1.25 15.06
CA ASN A 11 2.93 0.74 14.87
C ASN A 11 3.48 1.04 13.48
N ILE A 12 2.64 0.81 12.45
CA ILE A 12 2.91 1.16 11.07
C ILE A 12 2.01 2.35 10.74
N SER A 13 2.60 3.48 10.39
CA SER A 13 1.90 4.67 9.90
C SER A 13 2.53 5.15 8.60
N PHE A 14 1.80 5.99 7.87
CA PHE A 14 2.31 6.61 6.67
C PHE A 14 1.78 8.04 6.50
N CYS A 15 2.56 8.78 5.73
CA CYS A 15 2.21 10.08 5.20
C CYS A 15 2.37 9.99 3.68
N LEU A 16 1.28 10.22 2.97
CA LEU A 16 1.22 10.17 1.53
C LEU A 16 1.00 11.57 0.98
N GLU A 17 1.96 12.01 0.19
CA GLU A 17 1.83 13.21 -0.59
C GLU A 17 1.25 12.85 -1.96
N TRP A 18 0.04 13.33 -2.24
CA TRP A 18 -0.66 13.09 -3.49
C TRP A 18 -0.60 14.35 -4.37
N ARG A 19 -0.01 14.23 -5.58
CA ARG A 19 0.11 15.35 -6.54
C ARG A 19 -0.29 14.94 -7.96
N PRO A 20 -1.03 15.79 -8.71
CA PRO A 20 -1.79 16.97 -8.24
C PRO A 20 -2.93 16.54 -7.30
N ASP A 21 -3.65 17.50 -6.71
CA ASP A 21 -4.83 17.18 -5.90
C ASP A 21 -5.81 16.31 -6.71
N PRO A 22 -6.20 15.12 -6.20
CA PRO A 22 -7.04 14.20 -6.94
C PRO A 22 -8.46 14.73 -7.03
N VAL A 23 -9.03 14.65 -8.24
CA VAL A 23 -10.50 14.70 -8.42
C VAL A 23 -11.12 13.39 -7.90
N ASP A 24 -10.46 12.28 -8.20
CA ASP A 24 -10.84 10.93 -7.78
C ASP A 24 -9.57 10.13 -7.40
N ILE A 25 -9.70 9.21 -6.44
CA ILE A 25 -8.66 8.27 -6.02
C ILE A 25 -9.04 6.85 -6.45
N PRO A 26 -8.31 6.22 -7.39
CA PRO A 26 -8.58 4.85 -7.82
C PRO A 26 -8.26 3.87 -6.70
N ALA A 27 -9.24 3.10 -6.25
CA ALA A 27 -9.10 2.17 -5.13
C ALA A 27 -9.36 0.73 -5.60
N ASN A 28 -8.31 -0.07 -5.71
CA ASN A 28 -8.38 -1.41 -6.24
C ASN A 28 -8.71 -2.45 -5.17
N ALA A 29 -9.93 -2.96 -5.17
CA ALA A 29 -10.34 -4.11 -4.38
C ALA A 29 -9.83 -5.40 -5.06
N CYS A 30 -8.64 -5.86 -4.65
CA CYS A 30 -8.02 -7.04 -5.23
C CYS A 30 -8.77 -8.31 -4.83
N GLY A 31 -9.13 -9.13 -5.83
CA GLY A 31 -9.90 -10.37 -5.64
C GLY A 31 -9.11 -11.58 -5.11
N CYS A 32 -7.81 -11.46 -4.82
CA CYS A 32 -7.04 -12.62 -4.35
C CYS A 32 -7.45 -13.01 -2.91
N SER A 33 -7.24 -14.28 -2.55
CA SER A 33 -7.70 -14.81 -1.25
C SER A 33 -7.13 -14.08 -0.04
N PHE A 34 -5.90 -13.57 -0.11
CA PHE A 34 -5.30 -12.76 0.96
C PHE A 34 -6.03 -11.42 1.11
N CYS A 35 -6.26 -10.71 0.01
CA CYS A 35 -6.92 -9.41 0.00
C CYS A 35 -8.38 -9.52 0.42
N ILE A 36 -9.10 -10.58 0.01
CA ILE A 36 -10.46 -10.85 0.50
C ILE A 36 -10.48 -11.01 2.03
N LYS A 37 -9.54 -11.80 2.60
CA LYS A 37 -9.48 -12.04 4.05
C LYS A 37 -9.05 -10.83 4.87
N HIS A 38 -8.30 -9.90 4.28
CA HIS A 38 -7.82 -8.68 4.96
C HIS A 38 -8.56 -7.41 4.55
N SER A 39 -9.63 -7.54 3.75
CA SER A 39 -10.31 -6.40 3.11
C SER A 39 -9.33 -5.44 2.43
N GLY A 40 -8.35 -5.98 1.70
CA GLY A 40 -7.30 -5.22 1.04
C GLY A 40 -7.84 -4.43 -0.14
N VAL A 41 -7.89 -3.09 -0.01
CA VAL A 41 -8.26 -2.18 -1.08
C VAL A 41 -7.13 -1.17 -1.29
N TRP A 42 -6.45 -1.28 -2.42
CA TRP A 42 -5.13 -0.68 -2.63
C TRP A 42 -5.20 0.52 -3.55
N THR A 43 -4.53 1.60 -3.21
CA THR A 43 -4.35 2.74 -4.11
C THR A 43 -2.89 3.20 -4.14
N ALA A 44 -2.55 3.93 -5.20
CA ALA A 44 -1.29 4.60 -5.40
C ALA A 44 -1.45 5.71 -6.44
N ASN A 45 -0.51 6.65 -6.42
CA ASN A 45 -0.32 7.67 -7.43
C ASN A 45 1.15 7.67 -7.85
N PRO A 46 1.50 7.32 -9.10
CA PRO A 46 2.90 7.31 -9.55
C PRO A 46 3.66 8.63 -9.35
N GLY A 47 2.94 9.76 -9.35
CA GLY A 47 3.50 11.09 -9.10
C GLY A 47 3.49 11.53 -7.63
N GLY A 48 3.05 10.66 -6.71
CA GLY A 48 3.06 10.91 -5.28
C GLY A 48 4.37 10.48 -4.60
N ALA A 49 4.51 10.87 -3.34
CA ALA A 49 5.60 10.45 -2.46
C ALA A 49 5.05 9.84 -1.17
N LEU A 50 5.70 8.78 -0.70
CA LEU A 50 5.26 8.01 0.46
C LEU A 50 6.35 7.97 1.51
N LYS A 51 6.02 8.39 2.73
CA LYS A 51 6.84 8.16 3.92
C LYS A 51 6.14 7.16 4.83
N VAL A 52 6.79 6.05 5.14
CA VAL A 52 6.30 5.02 6.07
C VAL A 52 7.12 5.09 7.36
N THR A 53 6.43 5.18 8.49
CA THR A 53 7.05 5.15 9.81
C THR A 53 6.70 3.84 10.51
N ILE A 54 7.72 3.16 11.02
CA ILE A 54 7.58 1.94 11.81
C ILE A 54 8.12 2.18 13.22
N LYS A 55 7.26 2.18 14.24
CA LYS A 55 7.66 2.38 15.63
C LYS A 55 8.48 1.21 16.18
N ASP A 56 7.97 -0.01 16.02
CA ASP A 56 8.64 -1.24 16.41
C ASP A 56 8.73 -2.20 15.20
N SER A 57 9.95 -2.35 14.68
CA SER A 57 10.23 -3.21 13.52
C SER A 57 10.09 -4.70 13.83
N ALA A 58 10.26 -5.11 15.08
CA ALA A 58 10.04 -6.50 15.50
C ALA A 58 8.55 -6.89 15.46
N ARG A 59 7.65 -5.90 15.39
CA ARG A 59 6.20 -6.09 15.26
C ARG A 59 5.69 -5.94 13.82
N VAL A 60 6.58 -6.03 12.83
CA VAL A 60 6.20 -6.02 11.41
C VAL A 60 6.57 -7.34 10.76
N SER A 61 5.57 -8.07 10.29
CA SER A 61 5.77 -9.26 9.46
C SER A 61 5.73 -8.87 7.99
N ARG A 62 6.79 -9.18 7.25
CA ARG A 62 6.83 -9.04 5.78
C ARG A 62 6.37 -10.34 5.16
N TYR A 63 5.15 -10.33 4.61
CA TYR A 63 4.53 -11.53 4.06
C TYR A 63 4.52 -11.49 2.52
N ALA A 64 5.04 -12.53 1.88
CA ALA A 64 5.07 -12.68 0.43
C ALA A 64 4.61 -14.09 0.02
N PHE A 65 3.80 -14.17 -1.03
CA PHE A 65 3.24 -15.42 -1.54
C PHE A 65 3.03 -15.34 -3.06
N GLY A 66 2.62 -16.45 -3.68
CA GLY A 66 2.45 -16.52 -5.14
C GLY A 66 3.78 -16.29 -5.86
N THR A 67 3.85 -15.30 -6.74
CA THR A 67 5.08 -14.91 -7.45
C THR A 67 6.15 -14.30 -6.55
N ARG A 68 5.83 -14.00 -5.28
CA ARG A 68 6.72 -13.36 -4.30
C ARG A 68 7.28 -12.00 -4.76
N THR A 69 6.61 -11.35 -5.71
CA THR A 69 7.01 -10.03 -6.21
C THR A 69 6.46 -8.88 -5.37
N ALA A 70 5.57 -9.15 -4.41
CA ALA A 70 5.05 -8.15 -3.48
C ALA A 70 5.21 -8.63 -2.03
N GLU A 71 5.56 -7.70 -1.15
CA GLU A 71 5.66 -7.87 0.29
C GLU A 71 4.55 -7.06 0.97
N PHE A 72 3.68 -7.75 1.70
CA PHE A 72 2.64 -7.16 2.53
C PHE A 72 3.21 -6.90 3.92
N HIS A 73 3.18 -5.64 4.39
CA HIS A 73 3.69 -5.26 5.71
C HIS A 73 2.57 -5.39 6.74
N VAL A 74 2.52 -6.56 7.39
CA VAL A 74 1.48 -6.92 8.36
C VAL A 74 1.90 -6.46 9.76
N CYS A 75 1.07 -5.67 10.43
CA CYS A 75 1.30 -5.35 11.83
C CYS A 75 1.00 -6.59 12.69
N MET A 76 2.01 -7.13 13.37
CA MET A 76 1.86 -8.31 14.22
C MET A 76 1.03 -8.06 15.48
N ARG A 77 0.82 -6.78 15.85
CA ARG A 77 0.03 -6.41 17.03
C ARG A 77 -1.48 -6.39 16.75
N CYS A 78 -1.90 -5.94 15.57
CA CYS A 78 -3.32 -5.77 15.25
C CYS A 78 -3.79 -6.42 13.94
N GLY A 79 -2.90 -7.09 13.20
CA GLY A 79 -3.22 -7.82 11.96
C GLY A 79 -3.43 -6.94 10.72
N ILE A 80 -3.49 -5.61 10.87
CA ILE A 80 -3.74 -4.69 9.76
C ILE A 80 -2.52 -4.60 8.82
N VAL A 81 -2.80 -4.43 7.53
CA VAL A 81 -1.82 -4.29 6.44
C VAL A 81 -1.97 -2.91 5.78
N PRO A 82 -1.25 -1.87 6.24
CA PRO A 82 -1.39 -0.52 5.69
C PRO A 82 -0.68 -0.33 4.35
N VAL A 83 0.42 -1.05 4.12
CA VAL A 83 1.31 -0.84 2.97
C VAL A 83 1.77 -2.17 2.37
N VAL A 84 1.89 -2.20 1.04
CA VAL A 84 2.47 -3.29 0.26
C VAL A 84 3.56 -2.72 -0.61
N THR A 85 4.71 -3.38 -0.63
CA THR A 85 5.85 -2.98 -1.47
C THR A 85 6.17 -4.02 -2.53
N SER A 86 6.76 -3.58 -3.63
CA SER A 86 7.29 -4.42 -4.71
C SER A 86 8.66 -3.87 -5.06
N ARG A 87 9.72 -4.66 -4.89
CA ARG A 87 11.05 -4.28 -5.39
C ARG A 87 11.14 -4.65 -6.87
N ILE A 88 11.45 -3.68 -7.70
CA ILE A 88 11.60 -3.83 -9.15
C ILE A 88 12.94 -3.17 -9.49
N ASP A 89 13.89 -3.98 -9.95
CA ASP A 89 15.30 -3.61 -10.01
C ASP A 89 15.77 -3.05 -8.65
N GLU A 90 16.46 -1.90 -8.64
CA GLU A 90 16.95 -1.26 -7.43
C GLU A 90 15.93 -0.34 -6.74
N ARG A 91 14.69 -0.27 -7.25
CA ARG A 91 13.67 0.66 -6.75
C ARG A 91 12.54 -0.05 -6.02
N VAL A 92 12.09 0.56 -4.92
CA VAL A 92 10.91 0.11 -4.16
C VAL A 92 9.68 0.87 -4.67
N TYR A 93 8.65 0.11 -5.02
CA TYR A 93 7.34 0.63 -5.37
C TYR A 93 6.34 0.30 -4.27
N ALA A 94 5.37 1.18 -4.00
CA ALA A 94 4.38 0.96 -2.96
C ALA A 94 2.94 1.30 -3.35
N VAL A 95 2.02 0.57 -2.71
CA VAL A 95 0.58 0.89 -2.59
C VAL A 95 0.18 0.82 -1.12
N PHE A 96 -0.93 1.47 -0.79
CA PHE A 96 -1.44 1.57 0.57
C PHE A 96 -2.92 1.25 0.62
N ASN A 97 -3.35 0.78 1.78
CA ASN A 97 -4.72 0.34 2.01
C ASN A 97 -5.60 1.53 2.38
N ILE A 98 -6.62 1.82 1.56
CA ILE A 98 -7.53 2.94 1.82
C ILE A 98 -8.31 2.79 3.13
N ASN A 99 -8.45 1.55 3.64
CA ASN A 99 -9.13 1.28 4.90
C ASN A 99 -8.29 1.67 6.13
N THR A 100 -7.08 2.20 5.91
CA THR A 100 -6.19 2.68 6.97
C THR A 100 -5.99 4.19 6.94
N PHE A 101 -6.76 4.93 6.14
CA PHE A 101 -6.76 6.39 6.15
C PHE A 101 -7.43 6.95 7.39
N GLU A 102 -6.88 8.07 7.86
CA GLU A 102 -7.44 8.87 8.95
C GLU A 102 -7.99 10.18 8.40
N ASP A 103 -9.16 10.60 8.89
CA ASP A 103 -9.83 11.87 8.56
C ASP A 103 -9.94 12.16 7.04
N PHE A 104 -10.17 11.12 6.23
CA PHE A 104 -10.20 11.22 4.76
C PHE A 104 -11.62 11.27 4.19
N ASP A 105 -11.86 12.16 3.22
CA ASP A 105 -13.13 12.22 2.49
C ASP A 105 -13.29 11.02 1.55
N THR A 106 -14.01 10.01 2.03
CA THR A 106 -14.31 8.80 1.27
C THR A 106 -15.08 9.04 -0.03
N SER A 107 -15.69 10.21 -0.23
CA SER A 107 -16.39 10.57 -1.47
C SER A 107 -15.45 10.65 -2.68
N LEU A 108 -14.14 10.85 -2.45
CA LEU A 108 -13.11 10.86 -3.48
C LEU A 108 -12.73 9.44 -3.97
N LEU A 109 -13.10 8.39 -3.23
CA LEU A 109 -12.70 7.03 -3.55
C LEU A 109 -13.53 6.45 -4.71
N ARG A 110 -12.86 5.88 -5.70
CA ARG A 110 -13.48 5.11 -6.79
C ARG A 110 -13.04 3.67 -6.68
N ARG A 111 -13.89 2.85 -6.05
CA ARG A 111 -13.60 1.43 -5.84
C ARG A 111 -13.88 0.64 -7.11
N ALA A 112 -12.88 -0.12 -7.56
CA ALA A 112 -13.03 -1.09 -8.64
C ALA A 112 -12.53 -2.45 -8.16
N ALA A 113 -13.28 -3.50 -8.44
CA ALA A 113 -12.80 -4.85 -8.25
C ALA A 113 -11.90 -5.23 -9.42
N THR A 114 -10.68 -5.66 -9.15
CA THR A 114 -9.84 -6.28 -10.18
C THR A 114 -9.32 -7.62 -9.70
N ASN A 115 -9.20 -8.54 -10.64
CA ASN A 115 -8.47 -9.77 -10.43
C ASN A 115 -7.27 -9.80 -11.38
N PHE A 116 -6.09 -9.97 -10.82
CA PHE A 116 -4.83 -10.10 -11.55
C PHE A 116 -4.24 -11.52 -11.43
N ASP A 117 -5.05 -12.47 -10.97
CA ASP A 117 -4.71 -13.89 -11.01
C ASP A 117 -4.51 -14.32 -12.47
N GLY A 118 -3.45 -15.12 -12.70
CA GLY A 118 -3.07 -15.55 -14.05
C GLY A 118 -2.23 -14.56 -14.86
N GLU A 119 -2.06 -13.32 -14.40
CA GLU A 119 -1.12 -12.40 -15.04
C GLU A 119 0.33 -12.90 -14.90
N GLY A 120 1.09 -12.85 -16.00
CA GLY A 120 2.52 -13.18 -16.01
C GLY A 120 3.34 -12.23 -15.13
N THR A 121 4.49 -12.70 -14.66
CA THR A 121 5.37 -11.92 -13.78
C THR A 121 5.80 -10.60 -14.42
N ASP A 122 6.24 -10.62 -15.68
CA ASP A 122 6.76 -9.42 -16.35
C ASP A 122 5.69 -8.36 -16.54
N SER A 123 4.50 -8.74 -17.03
CA SER A 123 3.36 -7.83 -17.17
C SER A 123 2.95 -7.23 -15.80
N ARG A 124 3.00 -8.04 -14.75
CA ARG A 124 2.69 -7.59 -13.38
C ARG A 124 3.69 -6.56 -12.89
N LEU A 125 4.99 -6.79 -13.11
CA LEU A 125 6.05 -5.85 -12.71
C LEU A 125 5.93 -4.55 -13.51
N ALA A 126 5.78 -4.62 -14.83
CA ALA A 126 5.60 -3.46 -15.69
C ALA A 126 4.38 -2.62 -15.25
N ARG A 127 3.23 -3.26 -14.98
CA ARG A 127 2.05 -2.55 -14.47
C ARG A 127 2.33 -1.85 -13.14
N ARG A 128 2.99 -2.50 -12.19
CA ARG A 128 3.32 -1.88 -10.90
C ARG A 128 4.27 -0.72 -11.07
N GLN A 129 5.29 -0.86 -11.91
CA GLN A 129 6.24 0.20 -12.23
C GLN A 129 5.54 1.45 -12.79
N SER A 130 4.49 1.28 -13.60
CA SER A 130 3.70 2.39 -14.14
C SER A 130 2.66 2.98 -13.20
N ASN A 131 2.15 2.21 -12.24
CA ASN A 131 0.96 2.59 -11.45
C ASN A 131 1.22 2.79 -9.95
N TRP A 132 2.33 2.30 -9.40
CA TRP A 132 2.65 2.40 -7.98
C TRP A 132 3.55 3.61 -7.71
N ILE A 133 3.56 4.08 -6.45
CA ILE A 133 4.48 5.14 -6.03
C ILE A 133 5.90 4.59 -6.05
N GLY A 134 6.81 5.28 -6.75
CA GLY A 134 8.23 4.94 -6.74
C GLY A 134 9.08 5.80 -5.78
N ASP A 135 8.53 6.87 -5.22
CA ASP A 135 9.18 7.70 -4.20
C ASP A 135 8.73 7.21 -2.81
N VAL A 136 9.50 6.30 -2.22
CA VAL A 136 9.14 5.57 -1.00
C VAL A 136 10.28 5.64 0.00
N GLU A 137 10.02 6.21 1.17
CA GLU A 137 10.93 6.28 2.30
C GLU A 137 10.39 5.47 3.48
N PHE A 138 11.26 4.69 4.13
CA PHE A 138 10.97 4.04 5.42
C PHE A 138 11.83 4.66 6.51
N SER A 139 11.20 5.08 7.60
CA SER A 139 11.87 5.60 8.80
C SER A 139 11.46 4.84 10.06
N ALA A 140 12.37 4.75 11.03
CA ALA A 140 12.02 4.32 12.38
C ALA A 140 11.21 5.41 13.08
N GLY A 141 10.19 5.03 13.85
CA GLY A 141 9.45 5.94 14.71
C GLY A 141 10.24 6.22 16.00
N GLU A 142 10.12 7.44 16.52
CA GLU A 142 10.56 7.75 17.88
C GLU A 142 9.55 7.12 18.86
N ASN A 143 10.07 6.43 19.89
CA ASN A 143 9.29 5.73 20.92
C ASN A 143 8.58 6.69 21.87
#